data_AF-A0A2A5VKU4-F1
#
_entry.id   AF-A0A2A5VKU4-F1
#
_cell.length_a   1.000
_cell.length_b   1.000
_cell.length_c   1.000
_cell.angle_alpha   90.00
_cell.angle_beta   90.00
_cell.angle_gamma   90.00
#
_symmetry.space_group_name_H-M   'P 1'
#
loop_
_entity.id
_entity.type
_entity.pdbx_description
1 polymer ?
#
loop_
_entity_poly.entity_id
_entity_poly.type
_entity_poly.pdbx_seq_one_letter_code
_entity_poly.pdbx_strand_id
1 'polypeptide(L)' 'MAHLLIKFGGGLITKKDKMMSVNNEAINNLAKTTSILLAKNHHVTIVHGAGSFGHLKAKKW' A
#
# COMPACT_ATOMS: atom_id res chain seq x y z
N MET A 1 1.73 -4.55 23.34
CA MET A 1 0.64 -4.55 22.35
C MET A 1 0.35 -3.10 21.96
N ALA A 2 0.20 -2.80 20.68
CA ALA A 2 -0.05 -1.44 20.20
C ALA A 2 -0.95 -1.47 18.96
N HIS A 3 -1.64 -0.35 18.70
CA HIS A 3 -2.34 -0.13 17.44
C HIS A 3 -1.43 0.68 16.51
N LEU A 4 -1.17 0.12 15.33
CA LEU A 4 -0.28 0.69 14.33
C LEU A 4 -1.11 1.17 13.13
N LEU A 5 -1.02 2.46 12.82
CA LEU A 5 -1.50 3.03 11.57
C LEU A 5 -0.34 3.07 10.57
N ILE A 6 -0.46 2.33 9.47
CA ILE A 6 0.59 2.23 8.46
C ILE A 6 0.07 2.77 7.14
N LYS A 7 0.83 3.68 6.52
CA LYS A 7 0.50 4.23 5.20
C LYS A 7 1.39 3.64 4.12
N PHE A 8 0.79 2.90 3.20
CA PHE A 8 1.48 2.45 1.98
C PHE A 8 1.44 3.54 0.90
N GLY A 9 2.61 3.99 0.47
CA GLY A 9 2.70 4.98 -0.60
C GLY A 9 2.15 4.43 -1.91
N GLY A 10 1.33 5.21 -2.62
CA GLY A 10 0.75 4.77 -3.89
C GLY A 10 1.80 4.38 -4.94
N GLY A 11 2.93 5.10 -4.99
CA GLY A 11 4.05 4.78 -5.90
C GLY A 11 4.88 3.56 -5.50
N LEU A 12 4.68 3.02 -4.30
CA LEU A 12 5.29 1.75 -3.86
C LEU A 12 4.44 0.56 -4.33
N ILE A 13 3.11 0.67 -4.19
CA ILE A 13 2.16 -0.41 -4.49
C ILE A 13 1.63 -0.38 -5.93
N THR A 14 2.05 0.60 -6.74
CA THR A 14 1.69 0.70 -8.16
C THR A 14 2.93 0.89 -9.01
N LYS A 15 2.81 0.56 -10.29
CA LYS A 15 3.84 0.76 -11.30
C LYS A 15 3.72 2.18 -11.85
N LYS A 16 4.81 2.97 -11.78
CA LYS A 16 4.82 4.37 -12.23
C LYS A 16 4.82 4.51 -13.76
N ASP A 17 5.29 3.48 -14.45
CA ASP A 17 5.45 3.36 -15.90
C ASP A 17 4.22 2.78 -16.61
N LYS A 18 3.28 2.16 -15.87
CA LYS A 18 2.03 1.61 -16.43
C LYS A 18 0.81 2.14 -15.69
N MET A 19 -0.12 2.71 -16.46
CA MET A 19 -1.41 3.19 -15.95
C MET A 19 -2.15 2.07 -15.22
N MET A 20 -2.82 2.40 -14.11
CA MET A 20 -3.74 1.48 -13.40
C MET A 20 -3.14 0.09 -13.16
N SER A 21 -1.85 0.03 -12.83
CA SER A 21 -1.10 -1.21 -12.69
C SER A 21 -0.55 -1.38 -11.28
N VAL A 22 -0.92 -2.49 -10.64
CA VAL A 22 -0.42 -2.84 -9.31
C VAL A 22 1.01 -3.37 -9.36
N ASN A 23 1.77 -3.14 -8.29
CA ASN A 23 3.04 -3.80 -8.05
C ASN A 23 2.83 -4.97 -7.08
N ASN A 24 2.47 -6.14 -7.62
CA ASN A 24 2.17 -7.35 -6.83
C ASN A 24 3.33 -7.79 -5.94
N GLU A 25 4.57 -7.64 -6.41
CA GLU A 25 5.75 -8.01 -5.63
C GLU A 25 5.87 -7.14 -4.38
N ALA A 26 5.75 -5.81 -4.53
CA ALA A 26 5.77 -4.89 -3.40
C ALA A 26 4.61 -5.16 -2.43
N ILE A 27 3.40 -5.39 -2.94
CA ILE A 27 2.22 -5.71 -2.12
C ILE A 27 2.44 -7.01 -1.33
N ASN A 28 2.95 -8.06 -1.97
CA ASN A 28 3.22 -9.33 -1.31
C ASN A 28 4.29 -9.20 -0.22
N ASN A 29 5.34 -8.42 -0.46
CA ASN A 29 6.38 -8.16 0.54
C ASN A 29 5.81 -7.37 1.72
N LEU A 30 4.99 -6.33 1.47
CA LEU A 30 4.31 -5.58 2.52
C LEU A 30 3.35 -6.45 3.34
N ALA A 31 2.63 -7.38 2.69
CA ALA A 31 1.76 -8.32 3.38
C ALA A 31 2.55 -9.26 4.30
N LYS A 32 3.69 -9.80 3.84
CA LYS A 32 4.60 -10.61 4.66
C LYS A 32 5.16 -9.82 5.85
N THR A 33 5.56 -8.56 5.65
CA THR A 33 6.04 -7.73 6.76
C THR A 33 4.92 -7.41 7.75
N THR A 34 3.71 -7.16 7.26
CA THR A 34 2.54 -6.87 8.11
C THR A 34 2.13 -8.10 8.92
N SER A 35 2.21 -9.31 8.36
CA SER A 35 1.85 -10.52 9.10
C SER A 35 2.75 -10.77 10.32
N ILE A 36 4.01 -10.32 10.28
CA ILE A 36 4.91 -10.37 11.44
C ILE A 36 4.39 -9.46 12.58
N LEU A 37 3.82 -8.31 12.25
CA LEU A 37 3.23 -7.39 13.25
C LEU A 37 1.96 -8.00 13.86
N LEU A 38 1.12 -8.62 13.04
CA LEU A 38 -0.07 -9.33 13.50
C LEU A 38 0.30 -10.52 14.41
N ALA A 39 1.32 -11.29 14.04
CA ALA A 39 1.83 -12.41 14.84
C ALA A 39 2.41 -11.97 16.19
N LYS A 40 2.84 -10.71 16.32
CA LYS A 40 3.26 -10.08 17.58
C LYS A 40 2.10 -9.46 18.37
N ASN A 41 0.86 -9.82 18.02
CA ASN A 41 -0.36 -9.38 18.67
C ASN A 41 -0.60 -7.86 18.58
N HIS A 42 -0.06 -7.19 17.56
CA HIS A 42 -0.40 -5.79 17.26
C HIS A 42 -1.69 -5.71 16.44
N HIS A 43 -2.48 -4.66 16.69
CA HIS A 43 -3.57 -4.30 15.79
C HIS A 43 -3.02 -3.39 14.68
N VAL A 44 -3.37 -3.65 13.42
CA VAL A 44 -2.82 -2.89 12.29
C VAL A 44 -3.97 -2.34 11.43
N THR A 45 -3.94 -1.03 11.19
CA THR A 45 -4.79 -0.36 10.19
C THR A 45 -3.90 0.10 9.05
N ILE A 46 -4.24 -0.29 7.83
CA ILE A 46 -3.51 0.12 6.63
C ILE A 46 -4.34 1.17 5.89
N VAL A 47 -3.70 2.28 5.56
CA VAL A 47 -4.17 3.23 4.55
C VAL A 47 -3.22 3.18 3.36
N HIS A 48 -3.68 3.52 2.16
CA HIS A 48 -2.82 3.55 1.00
C HIS A 48 -3.04 4.77 0.12
N GLY A 49 -2.00 5.19 -0.59
CA GLY A 49 -2.13 6.15 -1.68
C GLY A 49 -2.77 5.50 -2.91
N ALA A 50 -3.50 6.28 -3.70
CA ALA A 50 -4.18 5.78 -4.89
C ALA A 50 -3.23 5.36 -6.04
N GLY A 51 -1.96 5.79 -6.01
CA GLY A 51 -0.94 5.42 -6.99
C GLY A 51 -1.36 5.74 -8.43
N SER A 52 -1.02 4.84 -9.36
CA SER A 52 -1.39 4.91 -10.79
C SER A 52 -2.90 4.90 -11.07
N PHE A 53 -3.76 4.77 -10.06
CA PHE A 53 -5.23 4.79 -10.21
C PHE A 53 -5.84 6.16 -9.89
N GLY A 54 -5.22 6.93 -9.00
CA GLY A 54 -5.73 8.24 -8.58
C GLY A 54 -5.05 9.41 -9.28
N HIS A 55 -3.72 9.37 -9.45
CA HIS A 55 -2.94 10.50 -9.98
C HIS A 55 -3.43 10.98 -11.34
N LEU A 56 -3.94 10.07 -12.16
CA LEU A 56 -4.35 10.37 -13.54
C LEU A 56 -5.80 10.81 -13.62
N LYS A 57 -6.67 10.34 -12.71
CA LYS A 57 -8.02 10.89 -12.56
C LYS A 57 -7.97 12.32 -12.05
N ALA A 58 -7.11 12.62 -11.08
CA ALA A 58 -6.91 13.97 -10.53
C ALA A 58 -6.12 14.93 -11.45
N LYS A 59 -5.56 14.45 -12.57
CA LYS A 59 -5.04 15.33 -13.65
C LYS A 59 -6.12 15.68 -14.67
N LYS A 60 -7.21 14.90 -14.71
CA LYS A 60 -8.31 15.08 -15.67
C LYS A 60 -9.40 16.02 -15.12
N TRP A 61 -9.45 16.21 -13.81
CA TRP A 61 -10.37 17.05 -13.05
C TRP A 61 -9.56 17.83 -12.02
#